data_AF-A0A7V4NAI7-F1
#
_entry.id   AF-A0A7V4NAI7-F1
#
_cell.length_a   1.000
_cell.length_b   1.000
_cell.length_c   1.000
_cell.angle_alpha   90.00
_cell.angle_beta   90.00
_cell.angle_gamma   90.00
#
_symmetry.space_group_name_H-M   'P 1'
#
loop_
_entity.id
_entity.type
_entity.pdbx_description
1 polymer ?
#
loop_
_entity_poly.entity_id
_entity_poly.type
_entity_poly.pdbx_seq_one_letter_code
_entity_poly.pdbx_strand_id
1 'polypeptide(L)'
;MVHWGFLKVDIAAHILPPRYKKTLDEAFPGHIQQDINERVRGLWDLDERFRIMDRYEVMHVLTLSRPPLEEVVEDPKRAIELAKMANDEIAELVFKYPDRFPAGVATVVLTDVDASLKELERAIRDLNLRG
;
A
#
# COMPACT_ATOMS: atom_id res chain seq x y z
N MET A 1 23.87 -15.46 9.85
CA MET A 1 24.18 -14.71 8.61
C MET A 1 23.53 -15.47 7.47
N VAL A 2 22.42 -14.97 6.94
CA VAL A 2 21.65 -15.68 5.91
C VAL A 2 22.30 -15.37 4.57
N HIS A 3 22.79 -16.39 3.87
CA HIS A 3 23.37 -16.25 2.54
C HIS A 3 22.24 -16.08 1.52
N TRP A 4 21.97 -14.84 1.11
CA TRP A 4 21.04 -14.56 0.02
C TRP A 4 21.72 -14.91 -1.32
N GLY A 5 21.40 -16.08 -1.87
CA GLY A 5 21.68 -16.35 -3.28
C GLY A 5 20.76 -15.48 -4.15
N PHE A 6 21.34 -14.57 -4.94
CA PHE A 6 20.68 -13.57 -5.80
C PHE A 6 19.52 -12.76 -5.17
N LEU A 7 19.67 -11.44 -5.12
CA LEU A 7 18.62 -10.52 -4.65
C LEU A 7 17.37 -10.59 -5.56
N LYS A 8 16.24 -11.09 -5.04
CA LYS A 8 14.93 -11.08 -5.70
C LYS A 8 14.09 -9.92 -5.19
N VAL A 9 13.63 -9.06 -6.09
CA VAL A 9 12.74 -7.93 -5.79
C VAL A 9 11.50 -8.04 -6.68
N ASP A 10 10.34 -8.23 -6.08
CA ASP A 10 9.04 -8.08 -6.74
C ASP A 10 8.62 -6.61 -6.69
N ILE A 11 8.41 -6.01 -7.86
CA ILE A 11 8.08 -4.60 -8.00
C ILE A 11 6.58 -4.30 -8.08
N ALA A 12 5.73 -5.33 -8.05
CA ALA A 12 4.27 -5.23 -8.19
C ALA A 12 3.53 -5.90 -7.02
N ALA A 13 4.10 -5.82 -5.82
CA ALA A 13 3.59 -6.46 -4.63
C ALA A 13 2.54 -5.57 -3.93
N HIS A 14 1.27 -5.94 -4.09
CA HIS A 14 0.15 -5.19 -3.54
C HIS A 14 0.07 -5.31 -2.01
N ILE A 15 -0.37 -4.27 -1.32
CA ILE A 15 -0.58 -4.23 0.14
C ILE A 15 -1.87 -3.47 0.48
N LEU A 16 -2.50 -3.88 1.58
CA LEU A 16 -3.55 -3.13 2.28
C LEU A 16 -2.99 -2.76 3.66
N PRO A 17 -2.43 -1.54 3.81
CA PRO A 17 -1.87 -1.13 5.09
C PRO A 17 -2.92 -1.24 6.21
N PRO A 18 -2.60 -1.79 7.39
CA PRO A 18 -3.59 -2.10 8.42
C PRO A 18 -4.49 -0.93 8.86
N ARG A 19 -3.95 0.29 9.06
CA ARG A 19 -4.77 1.45 9.45
C ARG A 19 -5.65 1.88 8.29
N TYR A 20 -5.08 1.99 7.08
CA TYR A 20 -5.83 2.26 5.86
C TYR A 20 -6.97 1.26 5.67
N LYS A 21 -6.71 -0.04 5.78
CA LYS A 21 -7.73 -1.10 5.62
C LYS A 21 -8.87 -0.90 6.62
N LYS A 22 -8.55 -0.68 7.89
CA LYS A 22 -9.58 -0.42 8.92
C LYS A 22 -10.47 0.76 8.53
N THR A 23 -9.86 1.88 8.13
CA THR A 23 -10.61 3.09 7.74
C THR A 23 -11.41 2.89 6.45
N LEU A 24 -10.86 2.15 5.47
CA LEU A 24 -11.58 1.78 4.25
C LEU A 24 -12.78 0.90 4.60
N ASP A 25 -12.61 -0.05 5.53
CA ASP A 25 -13.66 -0.98 5.88
C ASP A 25 -14.83 -0.30 6.61
N GLU A 26 -14.51 0.63 7.50
CA GLU A 26 -15.49 1.48 8.20
C GLU A 26 -16.23 2.41 7.24
N ALA A 27 -15.59 2.86 6.17
CA ALA A 27 -16.20 3.74 5.17
C ALA A 27 -17.17 3.00 4.24
N PHE A 28 -16.97 1.69 4.00
CA PHE A 28 -17.72 0.92 2.99
C PHE A 28 -18.17 -0.46 3.48
N PRO A 29 -18.98 -0.54 4.56
CA PRO A 29 -19.37 -1.81 5.14
C PRO A 29 -20.16 -2.67 4.14
N GLY A 30 -19.73 -3.92 3.96
CA GLY A 30 -20.40 -4.91 3.11
C GLY A 30 -20.09 -4.80 1.62
N HIS A 31 -19.07 -4.02 1.24
CA HIS A 31 -18.63 -3.95 -0.15
C HIS A 31 -17.91 -5.24 -0.59
N ILE A 32 -18.18 -5.73 -1.80
CA ILE A 32 -17.63 -7.01 -2.31
C ILE A 32 -16.08 -7.07 -2.27
N GLN A 33 -15.44 -5.91 -2.36
CA GLN A 33 -13.98 -5.81 -2.27
C GLN A 33 -13.44 -6.15 -0.88
N GLN A 34 -14.23 -5.95 0.19
CA GLN A 34 -13.85 -6.37 1.54
C GLN A 34 -13.70 -7.90 1.57
N ASP A 35 -14.71 -8.62 1.09
CA ASP A 35 -14.69 -10.09 1.04
C ASP A 35 -13.52 -10.63 0.19
N ILE A 36 -13.22 -9.98 -0.93
CA ILE A 36 -12.07 -10.35 -1.77
C ILE A 36 -10.76 -10.15 -1.01
N ASN A 37 -10.61 -9.02 -0.35
CA ASN A 37 -9.40 -8.67 0.41
C ASN A 37 -9.20 -9.59 1.62
N GLU A 38 -10.27 -9.99 2.31
CA GLU A 38 -10.21 -10.92 3.44
C GLU A 38 -9.70 -12.32 3.04
N ARG A 39 -9.95 -12.76 1.81
CA ARG A 39 -9.48 -14.06 1.30
C ARG A 39 -7.98 -14.10 1.03
N VAL A 40 -7.32 -12.95 0.94
CA VAL A 40 -5.88 -12.84 0.66
C VAL A 40 -5.18 -12.19 1.86
N ARG A 41 -5.09 -12.94 2.96
CA ARG A 41 -4.53 -12.48 4.25
C ARG A 41 -3.19 -11.75 4.12
N GLY A 42 -2.30 -12.21 3.24
CA GLY A 42 -1.00 -11.57 2.99
C GLY A 42 -1.07 -10.12 2.52
N LEU A 43 -2.24 -9.62 2.07
CA LEU A 43 -2.44 -8.20 1.76
C LEU A 43 -2.34 -7.31 3.00
N TRP A 44 -2.84 -7.74 4.16
CA TRP A 44 -2.98 -6.89 5.35
C TRP A 44 -2.35 -7.49 6.62
N ASP A 45 -2.14 -8.80 6.65
CA ASP A 45 -1.44 -9.52 7.71
C ASP A 45 0.06 -9.58 7.38
N LEU A 46 0.86 -8.78 8.10
CA LEU A 46 2.30 -8.71 7.89
C LEU A 46 3.02 -10.00 8.31
N ASP A 47 2.52 -10.74 9.30
CA ASP A 47 3.15 -11.99 9.74
C ASP A 47 2.98 -13.08 8.68
N GLU A 48 1.80 -13.17 8.07
CA GLU A 48 1.56 -14.03 6.92
C GLU A 48 2.43 -13.62 5.73
N ARG A 49 2.50 -12.31 5.42
CA ARG A 49 3.33 -11.78 4.35
C ARG A 49 4.80 -12.13 4.54
N PHE A 50 5.36 -11.92 5.72
CA PHE A 50 6.76 -12.21 6.00
C PHE A 50 7.06 -13.70 5.87
N ARG A 51 6.16 -14.59 6.32
CA ARG A 51 6.31 -16.04 6.09
C ARG A 51 6.39 -16.40 4.60
N ILE A 52 5.59 -15.77 3.76
CA ILE A 52 5.61 -15.97 2.31
C ILE A 52 6.91 -15.43 1.71
N MET A 53 7.31 -14.21 2.08
CA MET A 53 8.54 -13.57 1.60
C MET A 53 9.79 -14.39 1.97
N ASP A 54 9.88 -14.88 3.21
CA ASP A 54 11.00 -15.69 3.69
C ASP A 54 11.07 -17.02 2.93
N ARG A 55 9.92 -17.65 2.63
CA ARG A 55 9.87 -18.90 1.84
C ARG A 55 10.43 -18.73 0.43
N TYR A 56 10.12 -17.61 -0.20
CA TYR A 56 10.55 -17.33 -1.58
C TYR A 56 11.79 -16.45 -1.66
N GLU A 57 12.40 -16.12 -0.51
CA GLU A 57 13.57 -15.26 -0.39
C GLU A 57 13.45 -13.98 -1.24
N VAL A 58 12.34 -13.25 -1.09
CA VAL A 58 11.98 -12.11 -1.95
C VAL A 58 11.70 -10.84 -1.14
N MET A 59 12.10 -9.71 -1.69
CA MET A 59 11.75 -8.37 -1.21
C MET A 59 10.63 -7.78 -2.05
N HIS A 60 9.79 -6.93 -1.48
CA HIS A 60 8.58 -6.41 -2.12
C HIS A 60 8.58 -4.89 -2.18
N VAL A 61 8.52 -4.30 -3.38
CA VAL A 61 8.12 -2.89 -3.53
C VAL A 61 6.61 -2.81 -3.34
N LEU A 62 6.18 -1.99 -2.40
CA LEU A 62 4.79 -1.93 -1.99
C LEU A 62 3.97 -1.02 -2.90
N THR A 63 2.86 -1.55 -3.42
CA THR A 63 1.82 -0.80 -4.15
C THR A 63 0.49 -0.96 -3.42
N LEU A 64 -0.35 0.08 -3.38
CA LEU A 64 -1.67 -0.03 -2.76
C LEU A 64 -2.55 -1.05 -3.53
N SER A 65 -3.22 -1.93 -2.79
CA SER A 65 -4.15 -2.90 -3.37
C SER A 65 -5.46 -2.25 -3.82
N ARG A 66 -6.20 -2.98 -4.65
CA ARG A 66 -7.56 -2.63 -5.06
C ARG A 66 -8.54 -2.54 -3.87
N PRO A 67 -9.66 -1.79 -4.03
CA PRO A 67 -10.09 -1.05 -5.22
C PRO A 67 -9.38 0.32 -5.36
N PRO A 68 -9.37 0.91 -6.58
CA PRO A 68 -9.13 2.34 -6.74
C PRO A 68 -10.09 3.14 -5.84
N LEU A 69 -9.58 4.20 -5.20
CA LEU A 69 -10.36 4.95 -4.22
C LEU A 69 -11.54 5.67 -4.86
N GLU A 70 -11.37 6.16 -6.08
CA GLU A 70 -12.41 6.82 -6.88
C GLU A 70 -13.59 5.91 -7.28
N GLU A 71 -13.42 4.58 -7.24
CA GLU A 71 -14.50 3.64 -7.54
C GLU A 71 -15.42 3.40 -6.33
N VAL A 72 -14.91 3.66 -5.12
CA VAL A 72 -15.64 3.35 -3.88
C VAL A 72 -15.92 4.58 -3.03
N VAL A 73 -15.18 5.68 -3.18
CA VAL A 73 -15.35 6.93 -2.42
C VAL A 73 -15.95 8.00 -3.33
N GLU A 74 -17.21 8.36 -3.10
CA GLU A 74 -17.90 9.39 -3.90
C GLU A 74 -17.37 10.81 -3.66
N ASP A 75 -16.97 11.15 -2.43
CA ASP A 75 -16.41 12.47 -2.11
C ASP A 75 -14.92 12.54 -2.49
N PRO A 76 -14.53 13.36 -3.49
CA PRO A 76 -13.14 13.48 -3.92
C PRO A 76 -12.19 13.90 -2.78
N LYS A 77 -12.65 14.73 -1.84
CA LYS A 77 -11.81 15.16 -0.71
C LYS A 77 -11.50 14.01 0.21
N ARG A 78 -12.52 13.19 0.52
CA ARG A 78 -12.36 11.99 1.33
C ARG A 78 -11.44 10.97 0.66
N ALA A 79 -11.55 10.82 -0.66
CA ALA A 79 -10.68 9.93 -1.42
C ALA A 79 -9.20 10.37 -1.30
N ILE A 80 -8.93 11.67 -1.45
CA ILE A 80 -7.59 12.23 -1.28
C ILE A 80 -7.06 12.02 0.15
N GLU A 81 -7.87 12.20 1.19
CA GLU A 81 -7.47 11.91 2.57
C GLU A 81 -7.07 10.44 2.78
N LEU A 82 -7.81 9.51 2.18
CA LEU A 82 -7.51 8.08 2.24
C LEU A 82 -6.22 7.74 1.48
N ALA A 83 -5.98 8.37 0.33
CA ALA A 83 -4.74 8.22 -0.42
C ALA A 83 -3.52 8.70 0.40
N LYS A 84 -3.65 9.85 1.07
CA LYS A 84 -2.62 10.37 1.99
C LYS A 84 -2.29 9.39 3.10
N MET A 85 -3.33 8.86 3.76
CA MET A 85 -3.19 7.87 4.82
C MET A 85 -2.48 6.60 4.33
N ALA A 86 -2.86 6.11 3.14
CA ALA A 86 -2.21 4.95 2.53
C ALA A 86 -0.73 5.22 2.24
N ASN A 87 -0.40 6.37 1.65
CA ASN A 87 0.98 6.77 1.34
C ASN A 87 1.83 6.89 2.61
N ASP A 88 1.30 7.52 3.66
CA ASP A 88 1.98 7.66 4.94
C ASP A 88 2.27 6.27 5.55
N GLU A 89 1.30 5.36 5.54
CA GLU A 89 1.49 4.03 6.10
C GLU A 89 2.42 3.14 5.26
N ILE A 90 2.38 3.24 3.93
CA ILE A 90 3.36 2.57 3.06
C ILE A 90 4.77 3.07 3.37
N ALA A 91 4.96 4.39 3.51
CA ALA A 91 6.24 4.97 3.86
C ALA A 91 6.73 4.52 5.24
N GLU A 92 5.84 4.47 6.24
CA GLU A 92 6.14 3.92 7.57
C GLU A 92 6.60 2.46 7.50
N LEU A 93 5.94 1.62 6.68
CA LEU A 93 6.33 0.22 6.50
C LEU A 93 7.70 0.07 5.84
N VAL A 94 7.97 0.86 4.80
CA VAL A 94 9.29 0.91 4.13
C VAL A 94 10.37 1.33 5.13
N PHE A 95 10.11 2.36 5.93
CA PHE A 95 11.05 2.82 6.96
C PHE A 95 11.30 1.76 8.03
N LYS A 96 10.26 1.06 8.48
CA LYS A 96 10.33 0.08 9.56
C LYS A 96 10.98 -1.23 9.13
N TYR A 97 10.82 -1.64 7.88
CA TYR A 97 11.28 -2.94 7.37
C TYR A 97 12.05 -2.83 6.04
N PRO A 98 13.16 -2.06 5.97
CA PRO A 98 13.86 -1.81 4.70
C PRO A 98 14.45 -3.08 4.07
N ASP A 99 14.80 -4.10 4.87
CA ASP A 99 15.30 -5.41 4.42
C ASP A 99 14.19 -6.33 3.86
N ARG A 100 12.95 -5.85 3.85
CA ARG A 100 11.77 -6.53 3.31
C ARG A 100 11.09 -5.68 2.24
N PHE A 101 10.97 -4.38 2.50
CA PHE A 101 10.32 -3.40 1.66
C PHE A 101 11.32 -2.33 1.22
N PRO A 102 12.02 -2.52 0.08
CA PRO A 102 13.05 -1.59 -0.37
C PRO A 102 12.49 -0.25 -0.83
N ALA A 103 11.20 -0.21 -1.20
CA ALA A 103 10.51 0.98 -1.66
C ALA A 103 8.98 0.81 -1.57
N GLY A 104 8.28 1.93 -1.69
CA GLY A 104 6.84 1.98 -1.91
C GLY A 104 6.52 2.92 -3.07
N VAL A 105 5.34 2.72 -3.64
CA VAL A 105 4.78 3.52 -4.74
C VAL A 105 3.57 4.27 -4.19
N ALA A 106 3.52 5.57 -4.49
CA ALA A 106 2.44 6.44 -4.10
C ALA A 106 1.14 6.05 -4.80
N THR A 107 0.05 6.10 -4.06
CA THR A 107 -1.30 6.13 -4.64
C THR A 107 -1.74 7.58 -4.81
N VAL A 108 -2.50 7.83 -5.87
CA VAL A 108 -3.16 9.11 -6.17
C VAL A 108 -4.62 8.86 -6.49
N VAL A 109 -5.45 9.91 -6.49
CA VAL A 109 -6.88 9.82 -6.82
C VAL A 109 -7.20 10.69 -8.02
N LEU A 110 -7.70 10.09 -9.09
CA LEU A 110 -7.82 10.78 -10.37
C LEU A 110 -9.02 11.76 -10.47
N THR A 111 -9.87 11.82 -9.46
CA THR A 111 -11.05 12.70 -9.41
C THR A 111 -10.71 14.17 -9.17
N ASP A 112 -9.55 14.48 -8.61
CA ASP A 112 -9.04 15.84 -8.40
C ASP A 112 -7.55 15.88 -8.77
N VAL A 113 -7.26 16.32 -9.99
CA VAL A 113 -5.90 16.33 -10.56
C VAL A 113 -4.97 17.24 -9.77
N ASP A 114 -5.42 18.42 -9.37
CA ASP A 114 -4.59 19.38 -8.65
C ASP A 114 -4.24 18.87 -7.25
N ALA A 115 -5.20 18.27 -6.55
CA ALA A 115 -4.94 17.63 -5.26
C ALA A 115 -4.00 16.43 -5.41
N SER A 116 -4.16 15.63 -6.46
CA SER A 116 -3.29 14.47 -6.72
C SER A 116 -1.87 14.85 -7.06
N LEU A 117 -1.64 15.91 -7.84
CA LEU A 117 -0.29 16.39 -8.14
C LEU A 117 0.42 16.88 -6.87
N LYS A 118 -0.30 17.60 -5.99
CA LYS A 118 0.24 18.02 -4.69
C LYS A 118 0.60 16.83 -3.81
N GLU A 119 -0.27 15.82 -3.77
CA GLU A 119 -0.01 14.63 -2.99
C GLU A 119 1.13 13.78 -3.55
N LEU A 120 1.23 13.65 -4.88
CA LEU A 120 2.35 12.97 -5.53
C LEU A 120 3.69 13.65 -5.20
N GLU A 121 3.73 15.00 -5.25
CA GLU A 121 4.93 15.75 -4.88
C GLU A 121 5.32 15.50 -3.42
N ARG A 122 4.36 15.54 -2.48
CA ARG A 122 4.57 15.23 -1.06
C ARG A 122 5.07 13.79 -0.88
N ALA A 123 4.43 12.83 -1.53
CA ALA A 123 4.75 11.42 -1.42
C ALA A 123 6.18 11.12 -1.91
N ILE A 124 6.63 11.74 -2.99
CA ILE A 124 7.99 11.57 -3.51
C ILE A 124 9.01 12.33 -2.65
N ARG A 125 8.75 13.59 -2.33
CA ARG A 125 9.76 14.47 -1.71
C ARG A 125 9.86 14.32 -0.19
N ASP A 126 8.73 14.16 0.47
CA ASP A 126 8.66 14.18 1.92
C ASP A 126 8.63 12.75 2.49
N LEU A 127 7.95 11.83 1.80
CA LEU A 127 7.85 10.42 2.21
C LEU A 127 8.87 9.48 1.53
N ASN A 128 9.60 9.97 0.53
CA ASN A 128 10.61 9.20 -0.22
C ASN A 128 10.04 7.94 -0.91
N LEU A 129 8.76 7.97 -1.31
CA LEU A 129 8.18 6.97 -2.21
C LEU A 129 8.82 7.11 -3.61
N ARG A 130 8.90 6.00 -4.35
CA ARG A 130 9.77 5.85 -5.54
C ARG A 130 9.05 5.84 -6.88
N GLY A 131 7.74 6.04 -6.87
CA GLY A 131 6.87 6.08 -8.04
C GLY A 131 5.46 6.40 -7.62
#